data_AF-A0A258ZE01-F1
#
_entry.id   AF-A0A258ZE01-F1
#
_cell.length_a   1.000
_cell.length_b   1.000
_cell.length_c   1.000
_cell.angle_alpha   90.00
_cell.angle_beta   90.00
_cell.angle_gamma   90.00
#
_symmetry.space_group_name_H-M   'P 1'
#
loop_
_entity.id
_entity.type
_entity.pdbx_description
1 polymer ?
#
loop_
_entity_poly.entity_id
_entity_poly.type
_entity_poly.pdbx_seq_one_letter_code
_entity_poly.pdbx_strand_id
1 'polypeptide(L)'
;MEERDNKTIICSVLFLDIVEYSQKAVSGQISLKEGFNVFLSTALSEIPVKDRIILDTGDGAAISFLGDIEDALKVGLSMRHSLMTAGVYMDTPLLVRMGINLGPVRLVKDINNQPNIVGDGINVAQRVMDFADIGQLLVSRSYYDAVSRISQEYAGMFHYQGSRTDKHVREHEVYAIGYPGEFTLVKEQLSAKGKLKQLADELRQRTELWNRAALNTFQNASIKQRVLYVGIPLLAAMLMVIALFLIKANSTAPAKQVVVRYYPEAEQAASTLNALTVKKPEKTASTSVAKDEGRVESVKRADKPSIARVRTLEETTGAVAIMNLVVLPWGEVYLDGRKQGVSPPLLELQVAPGKHEIEIRNANFPVFKRTIQAKVGEKIKISHTFAN
;
A
#
# COMPACT_ATOMS: atom_id res chain seq x y z
N MET A 1 -34.41 18.33 14.83
CA MET A 1 -33.04 17.99 14.36
C MET A 1 -32.38 19.17 13.62
N GLU A 2 -32.84 20.41 13.84
CA GLU A 2 -32.48 21.61 13.04
C GLU A 2 -31.34 22.47 13.63
N GLU A 3 -30.82 22.14 14.81
CA GLU A 3 -29.86 23.00 15.51
C GLU A 3 -28.38 22.75 15.16
N ARG A 4 -28.08 21.82 14.24
CA ARG A 4 -26.70 21.48 13.85
C ARG A 4 -26.18 22.29 12.65
N ASP A 5 -27.06 22.98 11.91
CA ASP A 5 -26.75 23.57 10.59
C ASP A 5 -25.85 24.82 10.62
N ASN A 6 -25.33 25.22 11.79
CA ASN A 6 -24.40 26.34 11.92
C ASN A 6 -23.34 26.15 13.04
N LYS A 7 -23.17 24.91 13.54
CA LYS A 7 -22.20 24.65 14.62
C LYS A 7 -20.78 24.51 14.05
N THR A 8 -19.84 25.11 14.77
CA THR A 8 -18.41 24.82 14.56
C THR A 8 -18.09 23.54 15.33
N ILE A 9 -17.47 22.59 14.63
CA ILE A 9 -17.07 21.29 15.16
C ILE A 9 -15.60 21.07 14.82
N ILE A 10 -14.91 20.24 15.60
CA ILE A 10 -13.59 19.73 15.24
C ILE A 10 -13.81 18.36 14.61
N CYS A 11 -13.30 18.17 13.39
CA CYS A 11 -13.46 16.91 12.68
C CYS A 11 -12.22 16.61 11.83
N SER A 12 -12.10 15.35 11.40
CA SER A 12 -11.05 14.95 10.47
C SER A 12 -11.48 15.30 9.05
N VAL A 13 -10.57 15.89 8.27
CA VAL A 13 -10.78 16.19 6.86
C VAL A 13 -9.70 15.50 6.05
N LEU A 14 -10.10 14.57 5.18
CA LEU A 14 -9.24 13.95 4.18
C LEU A 14 -9.43 14.67 2.85
N PHE A 15 -8.36 15.19 2.29
CA PHE A 15 -8.33 15.77 0.95
C PHE A 15 -7.58 14.81 0.03
N LEU A 16 -8.12 14.58 -1.16
CA LEU A 16 -7.51 13.76 -2.21
C LEU A 16 -7.56 14.50 -3.55
N ASP A 17 -6.48 14.40 -4.34
CA ASP A 17 -6.40 15.01 -5.68
C ASP A 17 -5.73 14.06 -6.68
N ILE A 18 -6.28 14.01 -7.91
CA ILE A 18 -5.73 13.22 -9.01
C ILE A 18 -4.61 14.00 -9.71
N VAL A 19 -3.42 13.44 -9.66
CA VAL A 19 -2.22 14.06 -10.21
C VAL A 19 -2.27 14.13 -11.73
N GLU A 20 -1.90 15.29 -12.28
CA GLU A 20 -1.91 15.58 -13.73
C GLU A 20 -3.30 15.50 -14.40
N TYR A 21 -4.40 15.55 -13.62
CA TYR A 21 -5.76 15.42 -14.16
C TYR A 21 -6.03 16.39 -15.32
N SER A 22 -5.78 17.69 -15.12
CA SER A 22 -6.03 18.73 -16.13
C SER A 22 -5.13 18.62 -17.37
N GLN A 23 -4.05 17.85 -17.31
CA GLN A 23 -3.15 17.63 -18.45
C GLN A 23 -3.66 16.51 -19.39
N LYS A 24 -4.67 15.73 -18.95
CA LYS A 24 -5.25 14.67 -19.79
C LYS A 24 -6.32 15.24 -20.70
N ALA A 25 -6.52 14.58 -21.85
CA ALA A 25 -7.67 14.81 -22.70
C ALA A 25 -8.97 14.47 -21.95
N VAL A 26 -10.11 15.01 -22.40
CA VAL A 26 -11.42 14.84 -21.76
C VAL A 26 -11.76 13.35 -21.53
N SER A 27 -11.49 12.48 -22.49
CA SER A 27 -11.68 11.03 -22.31
C SER A 27 -10.84 10.45 -21.18
N GLY A 28 -9.57 10.86 -21.07
CA GLY A 28 -8.68 10.45 -19.98
C GLY A 28 -9.11 11.01 -18.63
N GLN A 29 -9.61 12.25 -18.59
CA GLN A 29 -10.19 12.84 -17.38
C GLN A 29 -11.40 12.04 -16.88
N ILE A 30 -12.31 11.66 -17.78
CA ILE A 30 -13.46 10.80 -17.46
C ILE A 30 -13.00 9.46 -16.89
N SER A 31 -12.09 8.76 -17.58
CA SER A 31 -11.60 7.46 -17.12
C SER A 31 -10.90 7.53 -15.75
N LEU A 32 -10.11 8.59 -15.52
CA LEU A 32 -9.48 8.81 -14.21
C LEU A 32 -10.52 9.08 -13.12
N LYS A 33 -11.52 9.93 -13.39
CA LYS A 33 -12.55 10.28 -12.42
C LYS A 33 -13.45 9.08 -12.08
N GLU A 34 -13.81 8.26 -13.06
CA GLU A 34 -14.56 7.03 -12.85
C GLU A 34 -13.77 6.04 -11.97
N GLY A 35 -12.50 5.80 -12.29
CA GLY A 35 -11.63 4.95 -11.48
C GLY A 35 -11.47 5.46 -10.05
N PHE A 36 -11.27 6.77 -9.90
CA PHE A 36 -11.19 7.43 -8.59
C PHE A 36 -12.46 7.24 -7.77
N ASN A 37 -13.62 7.48 -8.37
CA ASN A 37 -14.91 7.35 -7.70
C ASN A 37 -15.19 5.91 -7.28
N VAL A 38 -14.79 4.92 -8.07
CA VAL A 38 -14.91 3.50 -7.71
C VAL A 38 -14.09 3.19 -6.46
N PHE A 39 -12.80 3.51 -6.45
CA PHE A 39 -11.95 3.23 -5.28
C PHE A 39 -12.41 4.01 -4.05
N LEU A 40 -12.79 5.28 -4.23
CA LEU A 40 -13.24 6.11 -3.13
C LEU A 40 -14.55 5.58 -2.52
N SER A 41 -15.51 5.16 -3.35
CA SER A 41 -16.75 4.55 -2.90
C SER A 41 -16.51 3.25 -2.13
N THR A 42 -15.58 2.41 -2.60
CA THR A 42 -15.16 1.20 -1.88
C THR A 42 -14.54 1.53 -0.51
N ALA A 43 -13.61 2.49 -0.47
CA ALA A 43 -12.95 2.90 0.78
C ALA A 43 -13.95 3.48 1.79
N LEU A 44 -15.01 4.12 1.31
CA LEU A 44 -16.06 4.73 2.12
C LEU A 44 -17.21 3.76 2.48
N SER A 45 -17.22 2.53 1.99
CA SER A 45 -18.39 1.63 2.11
C SER A 45 -18.84 1.37 3.57
N GLU A 46 -17.92 1.37 4.53
CA GLU A 46 -18.20 1.13 5.94
C GLU A 46 -18.58 2.39 6.74
N ILE A 47 -18.38 3.58 6.18
CA ILE A 47 -18.65 4.84 6.88
C ILE A 47 -20.11 5.25 6.67
N PRO A 48 -20.91 5.48 7.72
CA PRO A 48 -22.30 5.92 7.56
C PRO A 48 -22.40 7.27 6.84
N VAL A 49 -23.39 7.41 5.94
CA VAL A 49 -23.59 8.65 5.16
C VAL A 49 -23.80 9.87 6.08
N LYS A 50 -24.48 9.71 7.22
CA LYS A 50 -24.71 10.77 8.20
C LYS A 50 -23.45 11.25 8.93
N ASP A 51 -22.39 10.42 8.93
CA ASP A 51 -21.15 10.67 9.66
C ASP A 51 -20.05 11.17 8.72
N ARG A 52 -20.41 11.54 7.48
CA ARG A 52 -19.49 12.12 6.50
C ARG A 52 -20.15 13.20 5.65
N ILE A 53 -19.35 14.16 5.21
CA ILE A 53 -19.70 15.11 4.15
C ILE A 53 -18.64 14.99 3.06
N ILE A 54 -19.08 14.75 1.83
CA ILE A 54 -18.20 14.59 0.66
C ILE A 54 -18.40 15.81 -0.24
N LEU A 55 -17.29 16.44 -0.58
CA LEU A 55 -17.25 17.56 -1.51
C LEU A 55 -16.43 17.14 -2.73
N ASP A 56 -17.05 17.19 -3.91
CA ASP A 56 -16.35 16.95 -5.17
C ASP A 56 -15.61 18.22 -5.58
N THR A 57 -14.30 18.10 -5.84
CA THR A 57 -13.46 19.22 -6.32
C THR A 57 -13.29 19.22 -7.84
N GLY A 58 -13.86 18.23 -8.53
CA GLY A 58 -13.69 17.97 -9.95
C GLY A 58 -12.59 16.95 -10.20
N ASP A 59 -11.35 17.30 -9.87
CA ASP A 59 -10.14 16.47 -9.98
C ASP A 59 -9.85 15.60 -8.74
N GLY A 60 -10.69 15.69 -7.72
CA GLY A 60 -10.45 15.03 -6.45
C GLY A 60 -11.70 14.97 -5.57
N ALA A 61 -11.48 14.92 -4.26
CA ALA A 61 -12.54 15.01 -3.26
C ALA A 61 -12.00 15.52 -1.92
N ALA A 62 -12.85 16.22 -1.17
CA ALA A 62 -12.64 16.50 0.24
C ALA A 62 -13.72 15.81 1.08
N ILE A 63 -13.32 15.09 2.11
CA ILE A 63 -14.23 14.30 2.94
C ILE A 63 -14.04 14.69 4.39
N SER A 64 -15.10 15.17 5.00
CA SER A 64 -15.13 15.48 6.44
C SER A 64 -15.80 14.35 7.18
N PHE A 65 -15.10 13.75 8.15
CA PHE A 65 -15.58 12.67 9.00
C PHE A 65 -16.08 13.27 10.31
N LEU A 66 -17.39 13.18 10.51
CA LEU A 66 -18.10 13.73 11.67
C LEU A 66 -18.19 12.74 12.83
N GLY A 67 -17.85 11.47 12.58
CA GLY A 67 -17.79 10.39 13.55
C GLY A 67 -16.38 10.18 14.10
N ASP A 68 -15.84 8.97 13.93
CA ASP A 68 -14.57 8.58 14.52
C ASP A 68 -13.38 9.18 13.77
N ILE A 69 -12.37 9.62 14.53
CA ILE A 69 -11.15 10.21 13.95
C ILE A 69 -10.38 9.20 13.09
N GLU A 70 -10.48 7.90 13.40
CA GLU A 70 -9.83 6.80 12.68
C GLU A 70 -10.36 6.62 11.25
N ASP A 71 -11.58 7.05 10.97
CA ASP A 71 -12.23 6.81 9.68
C ASP A 71 -11.45 7.46 8.54
N ALA A 72 -10.91 8.65 8.77
CA ALA A 72 -10.05 9.33 7.80
C ALA A 72 -8.80 8.51 7.46
N LEU A 73 -8.16 7.92 8.47
CA LEU A 73 -6.99 7.07 8.28
C LEU A 73 -7.34 5.76 7.58
N LYS A 74 -8.42 5.09 7.99
CA LYS A 74 -8.90 3.85 7.36
C LYS A 74 -9.20 4.06 5.87
N VAL A 75 -9.91 5.13 5.53
CA VAL A 75 -10.21 5.49 4.14
C VAL A 75 -8.92 5.82 3.38
N GLY A 76 -8.01 6.60 3.96
CA GLY A 76 -6.72 6.92 3.35
C GLY A 76 -5.87 5.69 3.05
N LEU A 77 -5.78 4.75 4.00
CA LEU A 77 -5.06 3.49 3.82
C LEU A 77 -5.71 2.58 2.77
N SER A 78 -7.03 2.48 2.77
CA SER A 78 -7.79 1.72 1.77
C SER A 78 -7.60 2.29 0.35
N MET A 79 -7.61 3.61 0.21
CA MET A 79 -7.30 4.30 -1.04
C MET A 79 -5.87 4.00 -1.50
N ARG A 80 -4.87 4.18 -0.63
CA ARG A 80 -3.47 3.83 -0.94
C ARG A 80 -3.33 2.39 -1.45
N HIS A 81 -3.95 1.44 -0.75
CA HIS A 81 -3.90 0.02 -1.09
C HIS A 81 -4.51 -0.24 -2.48
N SER A 82 -5.69 0.30 -2.76
CA SER A 82 -6.38 0.16 -4.05
C SER A 82 -5.59 0.77 -5.20
N LEU A 83 -4.95 1.92 -4.97
CA LEU A 83 -4.10 2.58 -5.95
C LEU A 83 -2.85 1.77 -6.26
N MET A 84 -2.17 1.20 -5.25
CA MET A 84 -0.98 0.36 -5.44
C MET A 84 -1.29 -0.96 -6.16
N THR A 85 -2.46 -1.54 -5.90
CA THR A 85 -2.79 -2.89 -6.37
C THR A 85 -3.53 -2.90 -7.71
N ALA A 86 -4.35 -1.90 -7.98
CA ALA A 86 -5.16 -1.82 -9.19
C ALA A 86 -4.96 -0.50 -9.95
N GLY A 87 -4.92 0.63 -9.24
CA GLY A 87 -4.86 1.97 -9.87
C GLY A 87 -3.65 2.17 -10.81
N VAL A 88 -2.47 1.69 -10.42
CA VAL A 88 -1.25 1.76 -11.26
C VAL A 88 -1.29 0.88 -12.51
N TYR A 89 -2.20 -0.11 -12.56
CA TYR A 89 -2.34 -1.05 -13.68
C TYR A 89 -3.45 -0.68 -14.66
N MET A 90 -4.17 0.42 -14.42
CA MET A 90 -5.16 0.96 -15.35
C MET A 90 -4.46 1.46 -16.63
N ASP A 91 -5.18 1.44 -17.76
CA ASP A 91 -4.66 1.94 -19.05
C ASP A 91 -4.15 3.39 -18.92
N THR A 92 -4.88 4.21 -18.17
CA THR A 92 -4.39 5.48 -17.64
C THR A 92 -4.16 5.31 -16.14
N PRO A 93 -2.91 5.21 -15.66
CA PRO A 93 -2.62 4.99 -14.25
C PRO A 93 -3.24 6.08 -13.39
N LEU A 94 -4.02 5.67 -12.40
CA LEU A 94 -4.63 6.58 -11.43
C LEU A 94 -3.62 6.89 -10.33
N LEU A 95 -3.20 8.15 -10.26
CA LEU A 95 -2.21 8.66 -9.33
C LEU A 95 -2.87 9.72 -8.45
N VAL A 96 -2.80 9.57 -7.14
CA VAL A 96 -3.52 10.42 -6.19
C VAL A 96 -2.59 10.90 -5.09
N ARG A 97 -2.73 12.16 -4.66
CA ARG A 97 -2.12 12.70 -3.43
C ARG A 97 -3.17 12.78 -2.34
N MET A 98 -2.77 12.55 -1.09
CA MET A 98 -3.70 12.55 0.04
C MET A 98 -3.14 13.35 1.22
N GLY A 99 -4.01 14.10 1.88
CA GLY A 99 -3.70 14.86 3.09
C GLY A 99 -4.82 14.77 4.12
N ILE A 100 -4.50 14.52 5.40
CA ILE A 100 -5.48 14.56 6.49
C ILE A 100 -5.14 15.68 7.46
N ASN A 101 -6.16 16.41 7.89
CA ASN A 101 -6.06 17.33 9.01
C ASN A 101 -7.18 17.11 10.03
N LEU A 102 -6.88 17.31 11.31
CA LEU A 102 -7.88 17.48 12.36
C LEU A 102 -7.99 18.96 12.69
N GLY A 103 -9.17 19.55 12.51
CA GLY A 103 -9.33 20.98 12.76
C GLY A 103 -10.77 21.47 12.78
N PRO A 104 -10.98 22.75 13.12
CA PRO A 104 -12.30 23.34 13.20
C PRO A 104 -12.90 23.54 11.79
N VAL A 105 -14.11 23.04 11.61
CA VAL A 105 -14.97 23.30 10.44
C VAL A 105 -16.35 23.70 10.92
N ARG A 106 -17.06 24.44 10.08
CA ARG A 106 -18.44 24.83 10.31
C ARG A 106 -19.31 24.17 9.25
N LEU A 107 -20.35 23.49 9.72
CA LEU A 107 -21.38 22.94 8.86
C LEU A 107 -22.21 24.09 8.29
N VAL A 108 -22.42 24.07 6.99
CA VAL A 108 -23.27 25.02 6.26
C VAL A 108 -24.07 24.27 5.21
N LYS A 109 -25.05 24.93 4.60
CA LYS A 109 -25.71 24.44 3.39
C LYS A 109 -25.24 25.24 2.19
N ASP A 110 -25.03 24.57 1.07
CA ASP A 110 -24.68 25.22 -0.19
C ASP A 110 -25.90 25.90 -0.83
N ILE A 111 -25.71 26.48 -2.02
CA ILE A 111 -26.77 27.15 -2.80
C ILE A 111 -27.91 26.20 -3.20
N ASN A 112 -27.66 24.89 -3.21
CA ASN A 112 -28.61 23.83 -3.55
C ASN A 112 -29.19 23.14 -2.30
N ASN A 113 -28.98 23.72 -1.11
CA ASN A 113 -29.42 23.20 0.18
C ASN A 113 -28.81 21.84 0.57
N GLN A 114 -27.67 21.48 -0.02
CA GLN A 114 -26.90 20.28 0.32
C GLN A 114 -25.93 20.57 1.48
N PRO A 115 -25.65 19.58 2.37
CA PRO A 115 -24.65 19.72 3.42
C PRO A 115 -23.26 20.05 2.85
N ASN A 116 -22.62 21.05 3.41
CA ASN A 116 -21.30 21.51 3.01
C ASN A 116 -20.50 21.95 4.25
N ILE A 117 -19.19 22.17 4.10
CA ILE A 117 -18.32 22.63 5.17
C ILE A 117 -17.46 23.81 4.75
N VAL A 118 -17.19 24.69 5.70
CA VAL A 118 -16.25 25.81 5.54
C VAL A 118 -15.39 25.94 6.79
N GLY A 119 -14.17 26.46 6.67
CA GLY A 119 -13.33 26.78 7.82
C GLY A 119 -11.85 26.49 7.61
N ASP A 120 -11.06 26.74 8.65
CA ASP A 120 -9.60 26.53 8.60
C ASP A 120 -9.25 25.04 8.45
N GLY A 121 -10.04 24.14 9.05
CA GLY A 121 -9.77 22.70 9.04
C GLY A 121 -9.63 22.10 7.64
N ILE A 122 -10.52 22.47 6.71
CA ILE A 122 -10.46 22.02 5.31
C ILE A 122 -9.34 22.70 4.52
N ASN A 123 -9.08 23.99 4.78
CA ASN A 123 -7.99 24.71 4.13
C ASN A 123 -6.63 24.10 4.48
N VAL A 124 -6.42 23.77 5.76
CA VAL A 124 -5.20 23.10 6.23
C VAL A 124 -5.09 21.69 5.65
N ALA A 125 -6.18 20.92 5.58
CA ALA A 125 -6.17 19.59 4.95
C ALA A 125 -5.69 19.64 3.50
N GLN A 126 -6.19 20.62 2.73
CA GLN A 126 -5.75 20.84 1.36
C GLN A 126 -4.25 21.19 1.31
N ARG A 127 -3.77 22.09 2.18
CA ARG A 127 -2.33 22.44 2.22
C ARG A 127 -1.45 21.24 2.59
N VAL A 128 -1.87 20.42 3.54
CA VAL A 128 -1.16 19.17 3.91
C VAL A 128 -1.08 18.22 2.71
N MET A 129 -2.17 18.08 1.95
CA MET A 129 -2.17 17.30 0.71
C MET A 129 -1.26 17.90 -0.37
N ASP A 130 -1.21 19.23 -0.51
CA ASP A 130 -0.37 19.92 -1.51
C ASP A 130 1.12 19.60 -1.32
N PHE A 131 1.56 19.25 -0.10
CA PHE A 131 2.93 18.81 0.20
C PHE A 131 3.21 17.34 -0.11
N ALA A 132 2.17 16.54 -0.38
CA ALA A 132 2.29 15.09 -0.55
C ALA A 132 2.81 14.73 -1.94
N ASP A 133 3.72 13.76 -1.99
CA ASP A 133 4.14 13.13 -3.23
C ASP A 133 3.05 12.20 -3.80
N ILE A 134 3.26 11.75 -5.03
CA ILE A 134 2.35 10.84 -5.73
C ILE A 134 2.14 9.56 -4.91
N GLY A 135 0.88 9.24 -4.63
CA GLY A 135 0.49 8.08 -3.86
C GLY A 135 0.87 8.17 -2.39
N GLN A 136 1.37 9.31 -1.91
CA GLN A 136 1.71 9.55 -0.51
C GLN A 136 0.48 10.03 0.28
N LEU A 137 0.42 9.67 1.56
CA LEU A 137 -0.56 10.18 2.51
C LEU A 137 0.19 10.97 3.58
N LEU A 138 -0.08 12.27 3.65
CA LEU A 138 0.43 13.14 4.71
C LEU A 138 -0.67 13.46 5.72
N VAL A 139 -0.29 13.68 6.96
CA VAL A 139 -1.19 14.15 8.02
C VAL A 139 -0.59 15.34 8.76
N SER A 140 -1.44 16.23 9.25
CA SER A 140 -1.03 17.33 10.11
C SER A 140 -0.62 16.83 11.51
N ARG A 141 0.17 17.64 12.23
CA ARG A 141 0.46 17.40 13.66
C ARG A 141 -0.80 17.17 14.49
N SER A 142 -1.83 18.01 14.34
CA SER A 142 -3.05 17.89 15.16
C SER A 142 -3.73 16.54 14.98
N TYR A 143 -3.75 16.02 13.75
CA TYR A 143 -4.28 14.69 13.48
C TYR A 143 -3.37 13.60 14.07
N TYR A 144 -2.05 13.69 13.83
CA TYR A 144 -1.05 12.76 14.35
C TYR A 144 -1.12 12.63 15.88
N ASP A 145 -1.15 13.74 16.60
CA ASP A 145 -1.18 13.75 18.06
C ASP A 145 -2.41 13.06 18.62
N ALA A 146 -3.57 13.24 17.96
CA ALA A 146 -4.82 12.64 18.36
C ALA A 146 -4.89 11.14 18.03
N VAL A 147 -4.56 10.74 16.80
CA VAL A 147 -4.64 9.33 16.37
C VAL A 147 -3.60 8.44 17.06
N SER A 148 -2.42 8.98 17.35
CA SER A 148 -1.34 8.26 18.06
C SER A 148 -1.69 7.93 19.52
N ARG A 149 -2.67 8.64 20.10
CA ARG A 149 -3.20 8.36 21.43
C ARG A 149 -4.21 7.22 21.44
N ILE A 150 -4.77 6.87 20.29
CA ILE A 150 -5.80 5.83 20.14
C ILE A 150 -5.14 4.45 20.00
N SER A 151 -4.11 4.35 19.15
CA SER A 151 -3.40 3.10 18.93
C SER A 151 -1.91 3.32 18.74
N GLN A 152 -1.10 2.51 19.45
CA GLN A 152 0.36 2.48 19.27
C GLN A 152 0.75 1.94 17.90
N GLU A 153 -0.07 1.06 17.31
CA GLU A 153 0.16 0.56 15.95
C GLU A 153 0.05 1.69 14.93
N TYR A 154 -0.93 2.60 15.11
CA TYR A 154 -1.05 3.78 14.27
C TYR A 154 0.12 4.72 14.44
N ALA A 155 0.53 4.99 15.69
CA ALA A 155 1.70 5.83 15.97
C ALA A 155 2.96 5.34 15.24
N GLY A 156 3.17 4.02 15.18
CA GLY A 156 4.31 3.40 14.50
C GLY A 156 4.31 3.51 12.97
N MET A 157 3.19 3.86 12.33
CA MET A 157 3.10 4.04 10.88
C MET A 157 3.53 5.43 10.39
N PHE A 158 3.58 6.42 11.28
CA PHE A 158 3.84 7.80 10.91
C PHE A 158 5.32 8.14 10.96
N HIS A 159 5.81 8.80 9.91
CA HIS A 159 7.18 9.31 9.84
C HIS A 159 7.17 10.83 9.75
N TYR A 160 7.79 11.50 10.72
CA TYR A 160 7.91 12.95 10.70
C TYR A 160 8.72 13.43 9.48
N GLN A 161 8.20 14.39 8.73
CA GLN A 161 8.84 14.95 7.53
C GLN A 161 9.28 16.41 7.67
N GLY A 162 9.17 16.97 8.88
CA GLY A 162 9.52 18.36 9.17
C GLY A 162 8.35 19.33 9.02
N SER A 163 8.68 20.62 9.16
CA SER A 163 7.78 21.73 8.86
C SER A 163 7.79 22.03 7.35
N ARG A 164 6.63 22.42 6.82
CA ARG A 164 6.41 22.88 5.44
C ARG A 164 5.63 24.18 5.48
N THR A 165 5.96 25.09 4.58
CA THR A 165 5.32 26.40 4.53
C THR A 165 4.34 26.43 3.36
N ASP A 166 3.11 26.86 3.60
CA ASP A 166 2.12 27.01 2.53
C ASP A 166 2.27 28.35 1.78
N LYS A 167 1.41 28.55 0.77
CA LYS A 167 1.38 29.78 -0.04
C LYS A 167 1.08 31.07 0.75
N HIS A 168 0.62 30.95 1.99
CA HIS A 168 0.33 32.05 2.90
C HIS A 168 1.40 32.22 3.98
N VAL A 169 2.55 31.56 3.82
CA VAL A 169 3.67 31.61 4.76
C VAL A 169 3.32 31.00 6.14
N ARG A 170 2.28 30.16 6.20
CA ARG A 170 1.94 29.41 7.41
C ARG A 170 2.73 28.11 7.44
N GLU A 171 3.31 27.82 8.59
CA GLU A 171 4.03 26.56 8.84
C GLU A 171 3.07 25.43 9.22
N HIS A 172 3.35 24.25 8.68
CA HIS A 172 2.61 23.01 8.88
C HIS A 172 3.59 21.88 9.12
N GLU A 173 3.52 21.27 10.29
CA GLU A 173 4.28 20.07 10.58
C GLU A 173 3.54 18.84 10.09
N VAL A 174 4.23 18.04 9.28
CA VAL A 174 3.62 16.93 8.55
C VAL A 174 4.29 15.60 8.86
N TYR A 175 3.46 14.56 8.86
CA TYR A 175 3.84 13.18 9.10
C TYR A 175 3.35 12.33 7.94
N ALA A 176 4.20 11.45 7.43
CA ALA A 176 3.89 10.62 6.27
C ALA A 176 3.55 9.19 6.66
N ILE A 177 2.64 8.60 5.89
CA ILE A 177 2.47 7.14 5.81
C ILE A 177 2.94 6.70 4.43
N GLY A 178 3.84 5.72 4.41
CA GLY A 178 4.55 5.25 3.21
C GLY A 178 5.69 6.19 2.80
N TYR A 179 6.56 5.68 1.92
CA TYR A 179 7.77 6.41 1.51
C TYR A 179 7.57 7.15 0.18
N PRO A 180 8.13 8.37 0.04
CA PRO A 180 8.30 9.02 -1.26
C PRO A 180 8.92 8.07 -2.29
N GLY A 181 8.31 7.96 -3.46
CA GLY A 181 8.81 7.13 -4.56
C GLY A 181 8.37 5.67 -4.57
N GLU A 182 7.62 5.17 -3.58
CA GLU A 182 7.03 3.80 -3.62
C GLU A 182 6.24 3.57 -4.91
N PHE A 183 5.38 4.52 -5.27
CA PHE A 183 4.60 4.46 -6.50
C PHE A 183 5.42 4.72 -7.77
N THR A 184 6.49 5.52 -7.69
CA THR A 184 7.39 5.79 -8.82
C THR A 184 8.17 4.55 -9.22
N LEU A 185 8.67 3.79 -8.23
CA LEU A 185 9.35 2.51 -8.47
C LEU A 185 8.43 1.51 -9.19
N VAL A 186 7.17 1.43 -8.77
CA VAL A 186 6.17 0.58 -9.42
C VAL A 186 5.93 1.04 -10.87
N LYS A 187 5.80 2.34 -11.10
CA LYS A 187 5.62 2.92 -12.46
C LYS A 187 6.81 2.63 -13.38
N GLU A 188 8.04 2.78 -12.89
CA GLU A 188 9.26 2.51 -13.67
C GLU A 188 9.37 1.04 -14.07
N GLN A 189 9.10 0.13 -13.13
CA GLN A 189 9.07 -1.31 -13.42
C GLN A 189 8.01 -1.66 -14.46
N LEU A 190 6.84 -1.01 -14.42
CA LEU A 190 5.77 -1.19 -15.40
C LEU A 190 6.15 -0.67 -16.79
N SER A 191 6.73 0.53 -16.87
CA SER A 191 7.23 1.08 -18.13
C SER A 191 8.28 0.17 -18.77
N ALA A 192 9.21 -0.36 -17.97
CA ALA A 192 10.23 -1.30 -18.43
C ALA A 192 9.62 -2.61 -18.97
N LYS A 193 8.65 -3.20 -18.25
CA LYS A 193 7.93 -4.41 -18.71
C LYS A 193 7.12 -4.16 -19.98
N GLY A 194 6.47 -3.01 -20.10
CA GLY A 194 5.71 -2.61 -21.29
C GLY A 194 6.60 -2.52 -22.54
N LYS A 195 7.76 -1.87 -22.42
CA LYS A 195 8.77 -1.80 -23.50
C LYS A 195 9.30 -3.18 -23.90
N LEU A 196 9.57 -4.06 -22.94
CA LEU A 196 10.00 -5.43 -23.20
C LEU A 196 8.94 -6.24 -23.96
N LYS A 197 7.66 -6.07 -23.61
CA LYS A 197 6.55 -6.74 -24.31
C LYS A 197 6.43 -6.25 -25.75
N GLN A 198 6.51 -4.94 -25.98
CA GLN A 198 6.50 -4.37 -27.34
C GLN A 198 7.64 -4.90 -28.20
N LEU A 199 8.86 -4.92 -27.67
CA LEU A 199 10.02 -5.51 -28.37
C LEU A 199 9.82 -6.99 -28.69
N ALA A 200 9.25 -7.76 -27.75
CA ALA A 200 8.97 -9.17 -27.97
C ALA A 200 7.91 -9.39 -29.07
N ASP A 201 6.86 -8.56 -29.10
CA ASP A 201 5.81 -8.64 -30.10
C ASP A 201 6.30 -8.19 -31.48
N GLU A 202 7.15 -7.16 -31.56
CA GLU A 202 7.81 -6.72 -32.80
C GLU A 202 8.77 -7.80 -33.35
N LEU A 203 9.55 -8.43 -32.46
CA LEU A 203 10.41 -9.56 -32.83
C LEU A 203 9.58 -10.73 -33.36
N ARG A 204 8.46 -11.07 -32.70
CA ARG A 204 7.55 -12.12 -33.17
C ARG A 204 7.01 -11.84 -34.57
N GLN A 205 6.50 -10.63 -34.81
CA GLN A 205 6.00 -10.24 -36.13
C GLN A 205 7.09 -10.33 -37.21
N ARG A 206 8.32 -9.87 -36.91
CA ARG A 206 9.45 -10.03 -37.83
C ARG A 206 9.81 -11.48 -38.07
N THR A 207 9.81 -12.33 -37.03
CA THR A 207 10.09 -13.77 -37.19
C THR A 207 9.02 -14.50 -37.99
N GLU A 208 7.75 -14.12 -37.92
CA GLU A 208 6.69 -14.73 -38.72
C GLU A 208 6.83 -14.40 -40.22
N LEU A 209 7.18 -13.15 -40.54
CA LEU A 209 7.49 -12.73 -41.92
C LEU A 209 8.71 -13.48 -42.47
N TRP A 210 9.76 -13.62 -41.66
CA TRP A 210 10.96 -14.39 -42.01
C TRP A 210 10.66 -15.87 -42.17
N ASN A 211 9.86 -16.48 -41.30
CA ASN A 211 9.53 -17.91 -41.40
C ASN A 211 8.77 -18.24 -42.68
N ARG A 212 7.82 -17.38 -43.11
CA ARG A 212 7.09 -17.57 -44.37
C ARG A 212 8.01 -17.48 -45.59
N ALA A 213 8.92 -16.49 -45.61
CA ALA A 213 9.90 -16.33 -46.69
C ALA A 213 10.96 -17.46 -46.69
N ALA A 214 11.50 -17.80 -45.52
CA ALA A 214 12.54 -18.79 -45.35
C ALA A 214 12.05 -20.21 -45.67
N LEU A 215 10.82 -20.59 -45.30
CA LEU A 215 10.25 -21.90 -45.65
C LEU A 215 10.11 -22.07 -47.16
N ASN A 216 9.62 -21.04 -47.88
CA ASN A 216 9.51 -21.06 -49.34
C ASN A 216 10.89 -21.10 -50.02
N THR A 217 11.88 -20.42 -49.46
CA THR A 217 13.25 -20.40 -50.00
C THR A 217 14.00 -21.70 -49.70
N PHE A 218 13.76 -22.32 -48.53
CA PHE A 218 14.37 -23.59 -48.12
C PHE A 218 13.82 -24.79 -48.90
N GLN A 219 12.50 -24.82 -49.15
CA GLN A 219 11.87 -25.89 -49.95
C GLN A 219 12.44 -25.94 -51.37
N ASN A 220 12.72 -24.78 -51.98
CA ASN A 220 13.26 -24.67 -53.34
C ASN A 220 14.81 -24.73 -53.41
N ALA A 221 15.53 -24.86 -52.30
CA ALA A 221 17.00 -24.81 -52.25
C ALA A 221 17.67 -26.21 -52.29
N SER A 222 18.87 -26.27 -52.90
CA SER A 222 19.70 -27.48 -52.95
C SER A 222 20.31 -27.86 -51.58
N ILE A 223 20.73 -29.13 -51.40
CA ILE A 223 21.25 -29.67 -50.12
C ILE A 223 22.41 -28.83 -49.55
N LYS A 224 23.33 -28.33 -50.38
CA LYS A 224 24.47 -27.51 -49.94
C LYS A 224 24.04 -26.12 -49.43
N GLN A 225 23.00 -25.53 -50.03
CA GLN A 225 22.46 -24.23 -49.62
C GLN A 225 21.66 -24.34 -48.32
N ARG A 226 20.94 -25.45 -48.10
CA ARG A 226 20.20 -25.72 -46.85
C ARG A 226 21.13 -25.78 -45.63
N VAL A 227 22.31 -26.37 -45.76
CA VAL A 227 23.32 -26.42 -44.68
C VAL A 227 23.80 -25.00 -44.33
N LEU A 228 23.99 -24.13 -45.32
CA LEU A 228 24.41 -22.75 -45.10
C LEU A 228 23.31 -21.92 -44.41
N TYR A 229 22.04 -22.08 -44.83
CA TYR A 229 20.90 -21.36 -44.26
C TYR A 229 20.59 -21.75 -42.81
N VAL A 230 20.92 -22.98 -42.38
CA VAL A 230 20.70 -23.44 -41.01
C VAL A 230 21.93 -23.20 -40.13
N GLY A 231 23.14 -23.36 -40.68
CA GLY A 231 24.39 -23.22 -39.91
C GLY A 231 24.67 -21.80 -39.42
N ILE A 232 24.44 -20.79 -40.27
CA ILE A 232 24.69 -19.37 -39.92
C ILE A 232 23.81 -18.87 -38.76
N PRO A 233 22.47 -19.05 -38.76
CA PRO A 233 21.63 -18.60 -37.64
C PRO A 233 21.88 -19.38 -36.35
N LEU A 234 22.23 -20.68 -36.42
CA LEU A 234 22.63 -21.46 -35.25
C LEU A 234 23.92 -20.93 -34.61
N LEU A 235 24.92 -20.57 -35.43
CA LEU A 235 26.16 -19.98 -34.94
C LEU A 235 25.90 -18.60 -34.30
N ALA A 236 25.05 -17.78 -34.91
CA ALA A 236 24.67 -16.48 -34.37
C ALA A 236 23.91 -16.59 -33.03
N ALA A 237 22.98 -17.55 -32.91
CA ALA A 237 22.28 -17.83 -31.66
C ALA A 237 23.24 -18.32 -30.58
N MET A 238 24.20 -19.18 -30.92
CA MET A 238 25.24 -19.66 -30.00
C MET A 238 26.11 -18.51 -29.49
N LEU A 239 26.54 -17.60 -30.38
CA LEU A 239 27.32 -16.42 -30.00
C LEU A 239 26.53 -15.45 -29.11
N MET A 240 25.22 -15.29 -29.36
CA MET A 240 24.35 -14.45 -28.53
C MET A 240 24.19 -15.01 -27.11
N VAL A 241 24.04 -16.33 -26.97
CA VAL A 241 23.99 -17.00 -25.65
C VAL A 241 25.32 -16.82 -24.91
N ILE A 242 26.45 -16.96 -25.60
CA ILE A 242 27.78 -16.74 -25.00
C ILE A 242 27.93 -15.28 -24.54
N ALA A 243 27.53 -14.31 -25.36
CA ALA A 243 27.56 -12.90 -24.98
C ALA A 243 26.71 -12.60 -23.74
N LEU A 244 25.50 -13.15 -23.65
CA LEU A 244 24.63 -13.01 -22.48
C LEU A 244 25.24 -13.63 -21.22
N PHE A 245 25.91 -14.77 -21.35
CA PHE A 245 26.65 -15.40 -20.25
C PHE A 245 27.83 -14.54 -19.77
N LEU A 246 28.58 -13.94 -20.70
CA LEU A 246 29.71 -13.05 -20.38
C LEU A 246 29.25 -11.76 -19.68
N ILE A 247 28.12 -11.18 -20.11
CA ILE A 247 27.53 -9.99 -19.45
C ILE A 247 27.07 -10.33 -18.02
N LYS A 248 26.44 -11.48 -17.83
CA LYS A 248 25.99 -11.94 -16.50
C LYS A 248 27.17 -12.23 -15.56
N ALA A 249 28.26 -12.79 -16.06
CA ALA A 249 29.47 -13.09 -15.28
C ALA A 249 30.20 -11.83 -14.80
N ASN A 250 30.16 -10.73 -15.58
CA ASN A 250 30.75 -9.44 -15.18
C ASN A 250 29.86 -8.61 -14.23
N SER A 251 28.61 -9.03 -13.98
CA SER A 251 27.63 -8.28 -13.19
C SER A 251 27.62 -8.66 -11.70
N THR A 252 28.39 -9.67 -11.28
CA THR A 252 28.55 -10.04 -9.87
C THR A 252 29.69 -9.25 -9.23
N ALA A 253 29.54 -7.94 -9.15
CA ALA A 253 30.27 -7.17 -8.14
C ALA A 253 29.46 -7.28 -6.83
N PRO A 254 30.07 -7.66 -5.69
CA PRO A 254 29.36 -7.67 -4.43
C PRO A 254 28.91 -6.23 -4.12
N ALA A 255 27.62 -6.07 -3.81
CA ALA A 255 27.08 -4.81 -3.33
C ALA A 255 27.94 -4.35 -2.14
N LYS A 256 28.65 -3.23 -2.30
CA LYS A 256 29.29 -2.54 -1.18
C LYS A 256 28.19 -2.26 -0.17
N GLN A 257 28.20 -2.98 0.95
CA GLN A 257 27.40 -2.63 2.11
C GLN A 257 27.77 -1.20 2.49
N VAL A 258 26.84 -0.27 2.28
CA VAL A 258 26.92 1.05 2.86
C VAL A 258 26.63 0.86 4.34
N VAL A 259 27.70 0.70 5.12
CA VAL A 259 27.63 0.81 6.58
C VAL A 259 27.29 2.26 6.88
N VAL A 260 26.03 2.52 7.20
CA VAL A 260 25.61 3.78 7.82
C VAL A 260 26.27 3.82 9.19
N ARG A 261 27.39 4.54 9.31
CA ARG A 261 27.99 4.85 10.60
C ARG A 261 27.03 5.81 11.32
N TYR A 262 26.39 5.30 12.35
CA TYR A 262 25.72 6.11 13.37
C TYR A 262 26.79 6.94 14.10
N TYR A 263 26.71 8.27 13.99
CA TYR A 263 27.50 9.20 14.80
C TYR A 263 26.64 9.63 16.01
N PRO A 264 26.96 9.24 17.25
CA PRO A 264 26.17 9.62 18.44
C PRO A 264 26.38 11.08 18.88
N GLU A 265 27.25 11.85 18.22
CA GLU A 265 27.68 13.19 18.69
C GLU A 265 26.71 14.33 18.35
N ALA A 266 25.69 14.10 17.52
CA ALA A 266 24.68 15.13 17.22
C ALA A 266 23.61 15.27 18.34
N GLU A 267 23.49 14.28 19.23
CA GLU A 267 22.49 14.28 20.32
C GLU A 267 23.01 14.96 21.61
N GLN A 268 24.34 15.18 21.70
CA GLN A 268 24.98 15.90 22.82
C GLN A 268 25.17 17.40 22.56
N ALA A 269 25.12 17.84 21.29
CA ALA A 269 25.17 19.26 20.93
C ALA A 269 23.82 19.99 21.10
N ALA A 270 22.69 19.25 21.04
CA ALA A 270 21.36 19.82 21.24
C ALA A 270 20.93 19.92 22.71
N SER A 271 21.63 19.23 23.62
CA SER A 271 21.36 19.22 25.06
C SER A 271 22.21 20.22 25.87
N THR A 272 23.21 20.87 25.25
CA THR A 272 24.11 21.83 25.91
C THR A 272 23.68 23.31 25.78
N LEU A 273 22.68 23.63 24.95
CA LEU A 273 22.18 24.99 24.76
C LEU A 273 21.04 25.40 25.71
N ASN A 274 20.45 24.46 26.46
CA ASN A 274 19.35 24.74 27.40
C ASN A 274 19.77 24.89 28.86
N ALA A 275 21.08 24.99 29.17
CA ALA A 275 21.59 24.94 30.55
C ALA A 275 22.37 26.19 31.03
N LEU A 276 22.19 27.36 30.42
CA LEU A 276 22.85 28.61 30.87
C LEU A 276 21.87 29.75 31.12
N THR A 277 21.11 29.65 32.22
CA THR A 277 20.48 30.72 33.04
C THR A 277 19.77 29.96 34.17
N VAL A 278 20.12 29.98 35.46
CA VAL A 278 20.42 31.08 36.40
C VAL A 278 21.21 30.52 37.61
N LYS A 279 22.31 31.19 38.01
CA LYS A 279 22.98 31.09 39.34
C LYS A 279 22.16 31.95 40.33
N LYS A 280 21.82 31.58 41.57
CA LYS A 280 22.63 31.36 42.82
C LYS A 280 21.64 31.36 44.03
N PRO A 281 22.01 31.15 45.32
CA PRO A 281 22.76 30.08 46.02
C PRO A 281 21.93 29.31 47.11
N GLU A 282 22.28 28.04 47.31
CA GLU A 282 22.82 27.43 48.56
C GLU A 282 22.10 27.59 49.93
N LYS A 283 21.73 26.46 50.55
CA LYS A 283 22.10 26.07 51.94
C LYS A 283 21.69 24.63 52.32
N THR A 284 22.72 23.78 52.48
CA THR A 284 23.08 22.90 53.62
C THR A 284 22.09 21.88 54.24
N ALA A 285 22.64 20.64 54.38
CA ALA A 285 22.46 19.65 55.46
C ALA A 285 21.09 18.94 55.59
N SER A 286 20.95 17.65 55.96
CA SER A 286 21.85 16.58 56.39
C SER A 286 21.01 15.32 56.74
N THR A 287 21.55 14.10 56.55
CA THR A 287 21.25 12.82 57.29
C THR A 287 19.78 12.29 57.27
N SER A 288 19.39 11.02 57.44
CA SER A 288 19.89 9.77 58.05
C SER A 288 18.80 8.68 57.79
N VAL A 289 19.13 7.42 57.42
CA VAL A 289 19.10 6.16 58.24
C VAL A 289 17.83 5.26 58.13
N ALA A 290 18.10 3.94 58.01
CA ALA A 290 17.35 2.69 58.37
C ALA A 290 15.98 2.40 57.68
N LYS A 291 15.65 1.20 57.15
CA LYS A 291 15.76 -0.25 57.52
C LYS A 291 14.60 -0.76 58.39
N ASP A 292 13.74 -1.63 57.80
CA ASP A 292 13.09 -2.87 58.33
C ASP A 292 11.85 -3.20 57.46
N GLU A 293 11.72 -4.39 56.82
CA GLU A 293 11.44 -5.76 57.31
C GLU A 293 9.94 -6.08 57.57
N GLY A 294 9.51 -7.27 57.11
CA GLY A 294 8.30 -7.99 57.57
C GLY A 294 7.20 -8.20 56.50
N ARG A 295 7.22 -9.28 55.70
CA ARG A 295 6.73 -10.66 55.96
C ARG A 295 5.19 -10.80 55.79
N VAL A 296 4.71 -11.24 54.62
CA VAL A 296 4.28 -12.63 54.24
C VAL A 296 3.02 -13.12 54.97
N GLU A 297 1.96 -13.43 54.22
CA GLU A 297 1.22 -14.67 54.40
C GLU A 297 0.52 -15.18 53.13
N SER A 298 0.91 -16.41 52.78
CA SER A 298 0.40 -17.33 51.77
C SER A 298 -0.71 -18.23 52.32
N VAL A 299 -1.47 -18.95 51.47
CA VAL A 299 -1.84 -20.39 51.64
C VAL A 299 -2.73 -20.84 50.44
N LYS A 300 -2.21 -21.69 49.52
CA LYS A 300 -2.38 -23.18 49.35
C LYS A 300 -3.60 -23.56 48.47
N ARG A 301 -3.62 -24.60 47.61
CA ARG A 301 -2.91 -25.90 47.49
C ARG A 301 -3.23 -26.49 46.07
N ALA A 302 -2.27 -27.10 45.35
CA ALA A 302 -2.10 -28.56 45.07
C ALA A 302 -3.09 -29.14 44.00
N ASP A 303 -2.77 -29.96 42.97
CA ASP A 303 -1.79 -31.03 42.73
C ASP A 303 -1.47 -31.25 41.21
N LYS A 304 -0.34 -31.93 40.90
CA LYS A 304 0.15 -32.44 39.58
C LYS A 304 -0.47 -33.83 39.23
N PRO A 305 -0.23 -34.53 38.08
CA PRO A 305 0.72 -34.32 36.96
C PRO A 305 0.15 -34.61 35.53
N SER A 306 0.84 -34.21 34.45
CA SER A 306 1.11 -35.11 33.29
C SER A 306 2.03 -34.44 32.26
N ILE A 307 2.79 -35.29 31.59
CA ILE A 307 4.00 -35.01 30.82
C ILE A 307 3.65 -34.28 29.52
N ALA A 308 3.97 -32.98 29.45
CA ALA A 308 3.96 -32.23 28.19
C ALA A 308 5.16 -32.68 27.35
N ARG A 309 4.90 -33.58 26.39
CA ARG A 309 5.84 -33.91 25.32
C ARG A 309 6.07 -32.62 24.53
N VAL A 310 7.28 -32.07 24.66
CA VAL A 310 7.78 -30.97 23.83
C VAL A 310 7.66 -31.40 22.38
N ARG A 311 6.74 -30.80 21.62
CA ARG A 311 6.77 -30.86 20.17
C ARG A 311 7.68 -29.73 19.72
N THR A 312 8.90 -30.08 19.35
CA THR A 312 9.86 -29.20 18.72
C THR A 312 9.32 -28.73 17.36
N LEU A 313 9.74 -27.54 16.94
CA LEU A 313 9.40 -26.82 15.71
C LEU A 313 9.81 -27.54 14.39
N GLU A 314 9.97 -28.86 14.40
CA GLU A 314 10.49 -29.66 13.29
C GLU A 314 9.52 -30.72 12.75
N GLU A 315 8.34 -30.93 13.38
CA GLU A 315 7.34 -31.92 12.92
C GLU A 315 6.20 -31.35 12.04
N THR A 316 6.37 -30.18 11.41
CA THR A 316 5.39 -29.69 10.42
C THR A 316 6.06 -28.95 9.27
N THR A 317 6.88 -29.63 8.49
CA THR A 317 7.40 -29.09 7.22
C THR A 317 7.22 -30.10 6.09
N GLY A 318 5.96 -30.32 5.73
CA GLY A 318 5.62 -30.61 4.33
C GLY A 318 5.48 -29.28 3.62
N ALA A 319 6.32 -28.98 2.63
CA ALA A 319 6.27 -27.70 1.94
C ALA A 319 4.85 -27.41 1.39
N VAL A 320 4.31 -26.25 1.77
CA VAL A 320 2.95 -25.82 1.43
C VAL A 320 2.85 -25.42 -0.05
N ALA A 321 1.67 -25.62 -0.66
CA ALA A 321 1.34 -25.05 -1.96
C ALA A 321 0.88 -23.60 -1.79
N ILE A 322 1.15 -22.74 -2.77
CA ILE A 322 0.72 -21.33 -2.74
C ILE A 322 -0.38 -21.12 -3.78
N MET A 323 -1.57 -20.77 -3.33
CA MET A 323 -2.68 -20.43 -4.21
C MET A 323 -2.78 -18.92 -4.37
N ASN A 324 -2.71 -18.44 -5.62
CA ASN A 324 -2.95 -17.05 -5.97
C ASN A 324 -4.42 -16.86 -6.34
N LEU A 325 -5.05 -15.87 -5.72
CA LEU A 325 -6.47 -15.54 -5.84
C LEU A 325 -6.63 -14.20 -6.56
N VAL A 326 -7.41 -14.18 -7.63
CA VAL A 326 -7.83 -12.97 -8.33
C VAL A 326 -9.34 -13.01 -8.43
N VAL A 327 -10.03 -12.33 -7.52
CA VAL A 327 -11.49 -12.32 -7.45
C VAL A 327 -11.99 -10.90 -7.67
N LEU A 328 -12.89 -10.70 -8.64
CA LEU A 328 -13.49 -9.40 -8.96
C LEU A 328 -15.03 -9.48 -8.89
N PRO A 329 -15.73 -8.44 -8.41
CA PRO A 329 -15.19 -7.24 -7.78
C PRO A 329 -14.60 -7.54 -6.39
N TRP A 330 -15.12 -8.57 -5.72
CA TRP A 330 -14.60 -9.16 -4.48
C TRP A 330 -15.24 -10.54 -4.27
N GLY A 331 -14.86 -11.30 -3.24
CA GLY A 331 -15.55 -12.52 -2.84
C GLY A 331 -14.99 -13.14 -1.56
N GLU A 332 -15.87 -13.73 -0.75
CA GLU A 332 -15.50 -14.52 0.42
C GLU A 332 -14.94 -15.88 -0.02
N VAL A 333 -13.71 -16.19 0.40
CA VAL A 333 -13.00 -17.42 0.03
C VAL A 333 -13.10 -18.44 1.16
N TYR A 334 -13.56 -19.64 0.81
CA TYR A 334 -13.63 -20.80 1.70
C TYR A 334 -12.76 -21.93 1.13
N LEU A 335 -11.97 -22.57 2.00
CA LEU A 335 -11.18 -23.75 1.68
C LEU A 335 -11.67 -24.91 2.55
N ASP A 336 -12.13 -26.00 1.93
CA ASP A 336 -12.71 -27.17 2.59
C ASP A 336 -13.80 -26.79 3.61
N GLY A 337 -14.64 -25.81 3.24
CA GLY A 337 -15.72 -25.28 4.08
C GLY A 337 -15.29 -24.30 5.17
N ARG A 338 -13.99 -24.02 5.35
CA ARG A 338 -13.49 -23.03 6.32
C ARG A 338 -13.22 -21.69 5.66
N LYS A 339 -13.78 -20.60 6.20
CA LYS A 339 -13.56 -19.22 5.72
C LYS A 339 -12.09 -18.83 5.90
N GLN A 340 -11.45 -18.40 4.82
CA GLN A 340 -10.05 -17.96 4.79
C GLN A 340 -9.92 -16.42 4.76
N GLY A 341 -10.93 -15.72 4.24
CA GLY A 341 -10.94 -14.26 4.16
C GLY A 341 -11.77 -13.76 2.98
N VAL A 342 -11.58 -12.49 2.63
CA VAL A 342 -12.20 -11.85 1.46
C VAL A 342 -11.10 -11.52 0.46
N SER A 343 -11.32 -11.79 -0.82
CA SER A 343 -10.41 -11.43 -1.92
C SER A 343 -11.10 -10.39 -2.82
N PRO A 344 -10.52 -9.21 -3.07
CA PRO A 344 -9.33 -8.65 -2.39
C PRO A 344 -9.69 -8.24 -0.95
N PRO A 345 -8.80 -8.34 0.08
CA PRO A 345 -7.32 -8.31 0.08
C PRO A 345 -6.57 -9.67 0.10
N LEU A 346 -7.26 -10.81 0.20
CA LEU A 346 -6.62 -12.14 0.24
C LEU A 346 -6.14 -12.56 -1.16
N LEU A 347 -4.90 -12.22 -1.52
CA LEU A 347 -4.30 -12.56 -2.82
C LEU A 347 -3.57 -13.90 -2.84
N GLU A 348 -3.11 -14.37 -1.69
CA GLU A 348 -2.39 -15.62 -1.56
C GLU A 348 -2.94 -16.43 -0.39
N LEU A 349 -3.10 -17.74 -0.61
CA LEU A 349 -3.53 -18.69 0.40
C LEU A 349 -2.56 -19.88 0.41
N GLN A 350 -2.01 -20.19 1.57
CA GLN A 350 -1.20 -21.39 1.75
C GLN A 350 -2.13 -22.60 1.90
N VAL A 351 -1.92 -23.61 1.06
CA VAL A 351 -2.75 -24.81 1.02
C VAL A 351 -1.87 -26.02 1.28
N ALA A 352 -2.34 -26.93 2.13
CA ALA A 352 -1.66 -28.18 2.38
C ALA A 352 -1.57 -29.01 1.09
N PRO A 353 -0.54 -29.86 0.92
CA PRO A 353 -0.53 -30.82 -0.18
C PRO A 353 -1.70 -31.80 -0.04
N GLY A 354 -2.53 -31.94 -1.08
CA GLY A 354 -3.75 -32.73 -0.99
C GLY A 354 -4.83 -32.31 -1.96
N LYS A 355 -5.98 -32.99 -1.90
CA LYS A 355 -7.18 -32.62 -2.63
C LYS A 355 -7.97 -31.64 -1.77
N HIS A 356 -8.24 -30.46 -2.31
CA HIS A 356 -8.96 -29.39 -1.60
C HIS A 356 -10.11 -28.86 -2.46
N GLU A 357 -11.17 -28.40 -1.81
CA GLU A 357 -12.28 -27.71 -2.48
C GLU A 357 -12.26 -26.23 -2.10
N ILE A 358 -12.22 -25.36 -3.11
CA ILE A 358 -12.36 -23.92 -2.93
C ILE A 358 -13.77 -23.49 -3.32
N GLU A 359 -14.40 -22.70 -2.46
CA GLU A 359 -15.65 -22.01 -2.73
C GLU A 359 -15.43 -20.50 -2.63
N ILE A 360 -15.93 -19.74 -3.61
CA ILE A 360 -15.88 -18.28 -3.62
C ILE A 360 -17.32 -17.76 -3.72
N ARG A 361 -17.71 -16.89 -2.79
CA ARG A 361 -19.07 -16.36 -2.68
C ARG A 361 -19.05 -14.83 -2.75
N ASN A 362 -19.96 -14.22 -3.49
CA ASN A 362 -20.17 -12.78 -3.48
C ASN A 362 -21.67 -12.49 -3.43
N ALA A 363 -22.15 -11.95 -2.31
CA ALA A 363 -23.53 -11.50 -2.11
C ALA A 363 -24.58 -12.43 -2.76
N ASN A 364 -25.21 -11.99 -3.85
CA ASN A 364 -26.30 -12.69 -4.57
C ASN A 364 -25.84 -13.43 -5.84
N PHE A 365 -24.54 -13.49 -6.14
CA PHE A 365 -24.02 -14.19 -7.30
C PHE A 365 -23.97 -15.71 -7.09
N PRO A 366 -24.05 -16.52 -8.17
CA PRO A 366 -23.83 -17.97 -8.07
C PRO A 366 -22.49 -18.31 -7.44
N VAL A 367 -22.48 -19.25 -6.50
CA VAL A 367 -21.26 -19.68 -5.81
C VAL A 367 -20.31 -20.36 -6.80
N PHE A 368 -19.08 -19.85 -6.88
CA PHE A 368 -18.03 -20.50 -7.64
C PHE A 368 -17.40 -21.62 -6.80
N LYS A 369 -17.44 -22.86 -7.28
CA LYS A 369 -16.79 -24.01 -6.63
C LYS A 369 -15.77 -24.67 -7.56
N ARG A 370 -14.61 -25.04 -7.02
CA ARG A 370 -13.58 -25.75 -7.77
C ARG A 370 -12.81 -26.71 -6.87
N THR A 371 -12.66 -27.95 -7.31
CA THR A 371 -11.71 -28.89 -6.69
C THR A 371 -10.33 -28.70 -7.26
N ILE A 372 -9.32 -28.65 -6.40
CA ILE A 372 -7.90 -28.55 -6.77
C ILE A 372 -7.12 -29.72 -6.17
N GLN A 373 -6.04 -30.10 -6.84
CA GLN A 373 -5.07 -31.05 -6.31
C GLN A 373 -3.77 -30.29 -6.08
N ALA A 374 -3.50 -29.92 -4.83
CA ALA A 374 -2.31 -29.17 -4.45
C ALA A 374 -1.11 -30.11 -4.27
N LYS A 375 -0.03 -29.87 -5.02
CA LYS A 375 1.27 -30.52 -4.79
C LYS A 375 2.21 -29.60 -4.01
N VAL A 376 3.17 -30.21 -3.32
CA VAL A 376 4.22 -29.53 -2.56
C VAL A 376 4.92 -28.48 -3.42
N GLY A 377 4.94 -27.21 -2.97
CA GLY A 377 5.60 -26.10 -3.66
C GLY A 377 4.95 -25.62 -4.96
N GLU A 378 3.77 -26.14 -5.32
CA GLU A 378 3.04 -25.75 -6.52
C GLU A 378 2.37 -24.39 -6.35
N LYS A 379 2.39 -23.58 -7.42
CA LYS A 379 1.66 -22.31 -7.48
C LYS A 379 0.38 -22.50 -8.29
N ILE A 380 -0.78 -22.40 -7.64
CA ILE A 380 -2.09 -22.57 -8.27
C ILE A 380 -2.74 -21.20 -8.44
N LYS A 381 -3.10 -20.81 -9.66
CA LYS A 381 -3.83 -19.56 -9.89
C LYS A 381 -5.32 -19.81 -10.04
N ILE A 382 -6.11 -19.16 -9.20
CA ILE A 382 -7.57 -19.11 -9.27
C ILE A 382 -7.99 -17.68 -9.60
N SER A 383 -8.59 -17.50 -10.77
CA SER A 383 -9.16 -16.23 -11.20
C SER A 383 -10.65 -16.40 -11.38
N HIS A 384 -11.44 -15.54 -10.77
CA HIS A 384 -12.89 -15.53 -10.91
C HIS A 384 -13.42 -14.10 -10.95
N THR A 385 -14.28 -13.82 -11.92
CA THR A 385 -14.95 -12.53 -12.06
C THR A 385 -16.44 -12.79 -11.95
N PHE A 386 -17.08 -12.23 -10.93
CA PHE A 386 -18.53 -12.18 -10.83
C PHE A 386 -19.02 -11.13 -11.84
N ALA A 387 -19.65 -11.61 -12.91
CA ALA A 387 -20.33 -10.80 -13.91
C ALA A 387 -21.80 -11.23 -13.95
N ASN A 388 -22.70 -10.28 -14.23
CA ASN A 388 -24.10 -10.57 -14.52
C ASN A 388 -24.28 -11.08 -15.95
#